data_AF-A0A7S3RX06-F1
#
_entry.id   AF-A0A7S3RX06-F1
#
_cell.length_a   1.000
_cell.length_b   1.000
_cell.length_c   1.000
_cell.angle_alpha   90.00
_cell.angle_beta   90.00
_cell.angle_gamma   90.00
#
_symmetry.space_group_name_H-M   'P 1'
#
loop_
_entity.id
_entity.type
_entity.pdbx_description
1 polymer ?
#
loop_
_entity_poly.entity_id
_entity_poly.type
_entity_poly.pdbx_seq_one_letter_code
_entity_poly.pdbx_strand_id
1 'polypeptide(L)'
;TLIAMAEPTDAYAAVFTSNAFPGAPVLVGRKRLAEGKPLQAVAVNNKVSNVFPSDGGVTASEKVCAATAEALKLPGGASSVLPSSTGVIGWRLPADELVAAVPSAVEALQAGSA
;
A
#
# COMPACT_ATOMS: atom_id res chain seq x y z
N THR A 1 -1.09 9.23 1.77
CA THR A 1 0.06 9.60 0.92
C THR A 1 0.24 8.57 -0.16
N LEU A 2 0.51 9.00 -1.38
CA LEU A 2 0.79 8.12 -2.51
C LEU A 2 2.16 8.51 -3.07
N ILE A 3 3.03 7.52 -3.27
CA ILE A 3 4.33 7.69 -3.95
C ILE A 3 4.26 6.85 -5.22
N ALA A 4 4.40 7.47 -6.39
CA ALA A 4 4.44 6.78 -7.67
C ALA A 4 5.87 6.81 -8.22
N MET A 5 6.32 5.69 -8.78
CA MET A 5 7.60 5.65 -9.48
C MET A 5 7.44 6.27 -10.87
N ALA A 6 8.46 6.99 -11.35
CA ALA A 6 8.44 7.55 -12.71
C ALA A 6 8.38 6.45 -13.78
N GLU A 7 9.05 5.33 -13.52
CA GLU A 7 9.01 4.10 -14.31
C GLU A 7 9.03 2.88 -13.38
N PRO A 8 8.51 1.72 -13.81
CA PRO A 8 8.60 0.47 -13.04
C PRO A 8 10.06 0.12 -12.75
N THR A 9 10.36 -0.29 -11.52
CA THR A 9 11.76 -0.58 -11.13
C THR A 9 11.91 -1.83 -10.27
N ASP A 10 12.91 -2.65 -10.61
CA ASP A 10 13.37 -3.77 -9.79
C ASP A 10 14.45 -3.33 -8.77
N ALA A 11 14.93 -2.10 -8.88
CA ALA A 11 15.97 -1.54 -8.02
C ALA A 11 15.37 -0.98 -6.72
N TYR A 12 14.71 -1.83 -5.94
CA TYR A 12 14.18 -1.48 -4.63
C TYR A 12 14.55 -2.52 -3.57
N ALA A 13 14.61 -2.07 -2.33
CA ALA A 13 14.75 -2.93 -1.16
C ALA A 13 13.76 -2.48 -0.09
N ALA A 14 13.23 -3.43 0.67
CA ALA A 14 12.36 -3.15 1.80
C ALA A 14 12.75 -4.01 3.00
N VAL A 15 12.79 -3.41 4.17
CA VAL A 15 12.93 -4.13 5.45
C VAL A 15 11.65 -3.93 6.25
N PHE A 16 11.26 -4.98 6.96
CA PHE A 16 10.02 -5.00 7.73
C PHE A 16 10.33 -5.29 9.19
N THR A 17 9.44 -4.85 10.09
CA THR A 17 9.57 -5.14 11.53
C THR A 17 9.76 -6.63 11.79
N SER A 18 10.58 -6.99 12.78
CA SER A 18 10.74 -8.37 13.27
C SER A 18 9.75 -8.75 14.36
N ASN A 19 8.79 -7.87 14.68
CA ASN A 19 7.77 -8.12 15.69
C ASN A 19 6.93 -9.37 15.36
N ALA A 20 6.58 -10.13 16.40
CA ALA A 20 5.72 -11.32 16.31
C ALA A 20 4.29 -11.02 15.86
N PHE A 21 3.83 -9.77 15.98
CA PHE A 21 2.51 -9.29 15.54
C PHE A 21 2.63 -8.28 14.40
N PRO A 22 3.03 -8.71 13.18
CA PRO A 22 3.11 -7.82 12.04
C PRO A 22 1.71 -7.39 11.60
N GLY A 23 1.57 -6.13 11.15
CA GLY A 23 0.35 -5.67 10.52
C GLY A 23 0.08 -6.35 9.18
N ALA A 24 -1.17 -6.35 8.74
CA ALA A 24 -1.53 -6.82 7.40
C ALA A 24 -0.71 -6.17 6.25
N PRO A 25 -0.41 -4.85 6.23
CA PRO A 25 0.45 -4.27 5.18
C PRO A 25 1.86 -4.87 5.18
N VAL A 26 2.40 -5.25 6.34
CA VAL A 26 3.72 -5.89 6.44
C VAL A 26 3.69 -7.29 5.82
N LEU A 27 2.64 -8.07 6.05
CA LEU A 27 2.49 -9.39 5.45
C LEU A 27 2.42 -9.28 3.91
N VAL A 28 1.65 -8.31 3.41
CA VAL A 28 1.53 -8.03 1.98
C VAL A 28 2.86 -7.58 1.38
N GLY A 29 3.57 -6.67 2.05
CA GLY A 29 4.87 -6.16 1.61
C GLY A 29 5.95 -7.25 1.55
N ARG A 30 6.03 -8.11 2.58
CA ARG A 30 6.96 -9.27 2.59
C ARG A 30 6.69 -10.21 1.43
N LYS A 31 5.41 -10.50 1.14
CA LYS A 31 5.02 -11.35 0.01
C LYS A 31 5.47 -10.74 -1.33
N ARG A 32 5.16 -9.46 -1.57
CA ARG A 32 5.55 -8.75 -2.80
C ARG A 32 7.07 -8.68 -2.99
N LEU A 33 7.82 -8.42 -1.91
CA LEU A 33 9.28 -8.42 -1.96
C LEU A 33 9.83 -9.80 -2.36
N ALA A 34 9.26 -10.88 -1.83
CA ALA A 34 9.66 -12.25 -2.19
C ALA A 34 9.28 -12.63 -3.64
N GLU A 35 8.22 -12.05 -4.20
CA GLU A 35 7.84 -12.24 -5.61
C GLU A 35 8.80 -11.55 -6.58
N GLY A 36 9.56 -10.53 -6.14
CA GLY A 36 10.60 -9.89 -6.96
C GLY A 36 10.08 -9.17 -8.21
N LYS A 37 8.83 -8.71 -8.21
CA LYS A 37 8.24 -7.95 -9.33
C LYS A 37 8.63 -6.46 -9.26
N PRO A 38 8.64 -5.75 -10.39
CA PRO A 38 8.88 -4.31 -10.42
C PRO A 38 7.91 -3.54 -9.50
N LEU A 39 8.47 -2.66 -8.68
CA LEU A 39 7.70 -1.72 -7.87
C LEU A 39 7.26 -0.55 -8.73
N GLN A 40 6.00 -0.13 -8.56
CA GLN A 40 5.43 1.00 -9.31
C GLN A 40 4.81 2.06 -8.41
N ALA A 41 4.34 1.70 -7.21
CA ALA A 41 3.85 2.68 -6.26
C ALA A 41 3.94 2.21 -4.80
N VAL A 42 3.83 3.15 -3.86
CA VAL A 42 3.65 2.90 -2.43
C VAL A 42 2.42 3.67 -1.96
N ALA A 43 1.45 2.94 -1.42
CA ALA A 43 0.21 3.50 -0.86
C ALA A 43 0.31 3.54 0.66
N VAL A 44 0.29 4.75 1.24
CA VAL A 44 0.42 4.96 2.68
C VAL A 44 -0.85 5.57 3.26
N ASN A 45 -1.51 4.88 4.18
CA ASN A 45 -2.61 5.44 4.98
C ASN A 45 -2.15 5.73 6.43
N ASN A 46 -2.88 6.62 7.11
CA ASN A 46 -2.66 6.95 8.51
C ASN A 46 -3.93 6.72 9.34
N LYS A 47 -3.88 7.07 10.63
CA LYS A 47 -4.94 6.93 11.66
C LYS A 47 -5.33 5.49 12.03
N VAL A 48 -5.29 4.55 11.09
CA VAL A 48 -5.52 3.11 11.32
C VAL A 48 -4.33 2.30 10.82
N SER A 49 -3.67 1.59 11.72
CA SER A 49 -2.45 0.82 11.43
C SER A 49 -2.68 -0.46 10.62
N ASN A 50 -3.92 -0.94 10.57
CA ASN A 50 -4.25 -2.26 10.01
C ASN A 50 -3.42 -3.40 10.65
N VAL A 51 -3.11 -3.27 11.94
CA VAL A 51 -2.52 -4.31 12.78
C VAL A 51 -3.63 -4.96 13.60
N PHE A 52 -3.71 -6.29 13.57
CA PHE A 52 -4.73 -7.09 14.24
C PHE A 52 -6.16 -6.54 14.06
N PRO A 53 -6.60 -6.26 12.83
CA PRO A 53 -7.95 -5.72 12.61
C PRO A 53 -9.00 -6.74 13.02
N SER A 54 -10.21 -6.26 13.33
CA SER A 54 -11.38 -7.10 13.63
C SER A 54 -11.63 -8.18 12.58
N ASP A 55 -11.33 -7.89 11.31
CA ASP A 55 -11.48 -8.77 10.16
C ASP A 55 -10.74 -8.24 8.92
N GLY A 56 -10.38 -9.14 8.00
CA GLY A 56 -10.10 -8.80 6.60
C GLY A 56 -8.89 -7.90 6.31
N GLY A 57 -7.93 -7.75 7.22
CA GLY A 57 -6.82 -6.79 7.06
C GLY A 57 -6.03 -6.89 5.76
N VAL A 58 -5.66 -8.11 5.34
CA VAL A 58 -4.91 -8.35 4.08
C VAL A 58 -5.79 -7.99 2.88
N THR A 59 -7.03 -8.45 2.86
CA THR A 59 -7.99 -8.12 1.80
C THR A 59 -8.22 -6.62 1.68
N ALA A 60 -8.29 -5.92 2.81
CA ALA A 60 -8.43 -4.46 2.84
C ALA A 60 -7.19 -3.76 2.25
N SER A 61 -5.98 -4.19 2.60
CA SER A 61 -4.74 -3.70 1.98
C SER A 61 -4.71 -3.95 0.47
N GLU A 62 -5.06 -5.16 0.03
CA GLU A 62 -5.08 -5.50 -1.40
C GLU A 62 -6.13 -4.71 -2.18
N LYS A 63 -7.30 -4.42 -1.56
CA LYS A 63 -8.32 -3.58 -2.17
C LYS A 63 -7.81 -2.17 -2.44
N VAL A 64 -7.13 -1.56 -1.47
CA VAL A 64 -6.52 -0.23 -1.64
C VAL A 64 -5.41 -0.27 -2.69
N CYS A 65 -4.59 -1.32 -2.72
CA CYS A 65 -3.55 -1.49 -3.74
C CYS A 65 -4.12 -1.65 -5.15
N ALA A 66 -5.21 -2.41 -5.30
CA ALA A 66 -5.90 -2.59 -6.57
C ALA A 66 -6.47 -1.27 -7.09
N ALA A 67 -7.17 -0.52 -6.25
CA ALA A 67 -7.68 0.81 -6.61
C ALA A 67 -6.55 1.79 -6.97
N THR A 68 -5.44 1.75 -6.24
CA THR A 68 -4.25 2.56 -6.55
C THR A 68 -3.68 2.21 -7.91
N ALA A 69 -3.51 0.92 -8.20
CA ALA A 69 -2.99 0.44 -9.48
C ALA A 69 -3.91 0.79 -10.65
N GLU A 70 -5.22 0.66 -10.47
CA GLU A 70 -6.23 1.03 -11.47
C GLU A 70 -6.19 2.53 -11.76
N ALA A 71 -6.21 3.38 -10.73
CA ALA A 71 -6.20 4.83 -10.88
C ALA A 71 -4.92 5.34 -11.56
N LEU A 72 -3.78 4.71 -11.28
CA LEU A 72 -2.50 5.01 -11.91
C LEU A 72 -2.25 4.25 -13.23
N LYS A 73 -3.18 3.38 -13.66
CA LYS A 73 -3.06 2.54 -14.86
C LYS A 73 -1.77 1.70 -14.88
N LEU A 74 -1.40 1.12 -13.74
CA LEU A 74 -0.15 0.39 -13.58
C LEU A 74 -0.22 -1.00 -14.25
N PRO A 75 0.67 -1.33 -15.20
CA PRO A 75 0.68 -2.64 -15.87
C PRO A 75 0.91 -3.83 -14.92
N GLY A 76 1.64 -3.67 -13.83
CA GLY A 76 1.87 -4.72 -12.83
C GLY A 76 0.70 -4.94 -11.86
N GLY A 77 -0.41 -4.21 -12.05
CA GLY A 77 -1.63 -4.32 -11.25
C GLY A 77 -1.37 -4.11 -9.76
N ALA A 78 -2.25 -4.67 -8.92
CA ALA A 78 -2.16 -4.52 -7.46
C ALA A 78 -0.80 -4.98 -6.89
N SER A 79 -0.21 -6.05 -7.43
CA SER A 79 1.07 -6.60 -6.94
C SER A 79 2.26 -5.65 -7.09
N SER A 80 2.14 -4.62 -7.93
CA SER A 80 3.17 -3.58 -8.11
C SER A 80 3.10 -2.43 -7.10
N VAL A 81 2.12 -2.44 -6.18
CA VAL A 81 1.88 -1.37 -5.20
C VAL A 81 2.15 -1.86 -3.79
N LEU A 82 3.12 -1.30 -3.07
CA LEU A 82 3.37 -1.66 -1.67
C LEU A 82 2.42 -0.90 -0.71
N PRO A 83 1.66 -1.59 0.15
CA PRO A 83 0.87 -0.93 1.18
C PRO A 83 1.71 -0.61 2.42
N SER A 84 1.41 0.52 3.07
CA SER A 84 1.91 0.88 4.39
C SER A 84 0.81 1.58 5.19
N SER A 85 0.72 1.28 6.49
CA SER A 85 -0.33 1.81 7.35
C SER A 85 0.24 2.14 8.72
N THR A 86 -0.22 3.24 9.31
CA THR A 86 0.15 3.66 10.67
C THR A 86 -1.05 4.23 11.42
N GLY A 87 -1.07 4.09 12.74
CA GLY A 87 -2.13 4.60 13.61
C GLY A 87 -2.60 3.59 14.66
N VAL A 88 -3.89 3.60 14.97
CA VAL A 88 -4.49 2.75 16.01
C VAL A 88 -4.45 1.27 15.61
N ILE A 89 -4.14 0.39 16.57
CA ILE A 89 -4.14 -1.08 16.44
C ILE A 89 -5.53 -1.63 16.82
N GLY A 90 -5.99 -2.69 16.16
CA GLY A 90 -7.26 -3.35 16.48
C GLY A 90 -8.47 -2.85 15.69
N TRP A 91 -8.37 -1.67 15.06
CA TRP A 91 -9.46 -1.08 14.30
C TRP A 91 -9.54 -1.65 12.89
N ARG A 92 -10.77 -1.77 12.37
CA ARG A 92 -11.01 -2.11 10.97
C ARG A 92 -10.49 -1.00 10.07
N LEU A 93 -9.76 -1.36 9.02
CA LEU A 93 -9.35 -0.41 8.00
C LEU A 93 -10.58 0.05 7.21
N PRO A 94 -10.87 1.37 7.12
CA PRO A 94 -11.96 1.89 6.30
C PRO A 94 -11.56 1.86 4.81
N ALA A 95 -11.46 0.66 4.24
CA ALA A 95 -10.92 0.43 2.90
C ALA A 95 -11.73 1.15 1.81
N ASP A 96 -13.05 1.24 1.96
CA ASP A 96 -13.92 1.88 0.97
C ASP A 96 -13.68 3.39 0.90
N GLU A 97 -13.49 4.04 2.05
CA GLU A 97 -13.13 5.46 2.13
C GLU A 97 -11.74 5.70 1.53
N LEU A 98 -10.77 4.82 1.83
CA LEU A 98 -9.43 4.92 1.25
C LEU A 98 -9.47 4.77 -0.27
N VAL A 99 -10.24 3.81 -0.80
CA VAL A 99 -10.45 3.62 -2.24
C VAL A 99 -11.07 4.86 -2.87
N ALA A 100 -12.11 5.44 -2.25
CA ALA A 100 -12.75 6.66 -2.73
C ALA A 100 -11.82 7.88 -2.73
N ALA A 101 -10.81 7.90 -1.85
CA ALA A 101 -9.81 8.97 -1.77
C ALA A 101 -8.63 8.80 -2.75
N VAL A 102 -8.46 7.62 -3.37
CA VAL A 102 -7.34 7.36 -4.31
C VAL A 102 -7.31 8.37 -5.47
N PRO A 103 -8.42 8.69 -6.17
CA PRO A 103 -8.39 9.63 -7.29
C PRO A 103 -7.80 11.00 -6.90
N SER A 104 -8.23 11.56 -5.77
CA SER A 104 -7.69 12.83 -5.27
C SER A 104 -6.21 12.74 -4.89
N ALA A 105 -5.75 11.59 -4.39
CA ALA A 105 -4.33 11.38 -4.11
C ALA A 105 -3.49 11.31 -5.40
N VAL A 106 -4.05 10.77 -6.49
CA VAL A 106 -3.41 10.73 -7.82
C VAL A 106 -3.34 12.13 -8.42
N GLU A 107 -4.42 12.90 -8.35
CA GLU A 107 -4.45 14.30 -8.84
C GLU A 107 -3.44 15.20 -8.11
N ALA A 108 -3.17 14.91 -6.84
CA ALA A 108 -2.20 15.65 -6.03
C ALA A 108 -0.74 15.23 -6.24
N LEU A 109 -0.45 14.27 -7.13
CA LEU A 109 0.93 13.86 -7.42
C LEU A 109 1.74 15.01 -8.03
N GLN A 110 2.97 15.15 -7.56
CA GLN A 110 3.92 16.15 -8.04
C GLN A 110 5.22 15.44 -8.44
N ALA A 111 5.87 15.92 -9.51
CA ALA A 111 7.08 15.30 -10.06
C ALA A 111 8.34 15.52 -9.20
N GLY A 112 8.26 16.33 -8.15
CA GLY A 112 9.36 16.60 -7.22
C GLY A 112 8.97 16.29 -5.77
N SER A 113 9.96 15.91 -4.96
CA SER A 113 9.78 15.98 -3.50
C SER A 113 9.79 17.44 -3.09
N ALA A 114 8.76 17.87 -2.38
CA ALA A 114 8.84 19.08 -1.57
C ALA A 114 9.89 18.93 -0.47
#